data_AF-A0A1V5D9E4-F1
#
_entry.id   AF-A0A1V5D9E4-F1
#
_cell.length_a   1.000
_cell.length_b   1.000
_cell.length_c   1.000
_cell.angle_alpha   90.00
_cell.angle_beta   90.00
_cell.angle_gamma   90.00
#
_symmetry.space_group_name_H-M   'P 1'
#
loop_
_entity.id
_entity.type
_entity.pdbx_description
1 polymer ?
#
loop_
_entity_poly.entity_id
_entity_poly.type
_entity_poly.pdbx_seq_one_letter_code
_entity_poly.pdbx_strand_id
1 'polypeptide(L)'
;MNRKGFTIVELAVVLVLVGILISLGVSMIGPLTKRARESDTKGTIDAAVESLVGYAVTNHRLPTIAEFTGAVKKPNDAWGNPLWYVVDTNLTAIPAGTTDTICGRKATNLTVRSCVNAGCTTFTDTPNTAYIIFSGGANVNNQIAVTQAVAAATTINIYDAGLNVDNYAGDLGGTRAEPYDDIVRWVTLNELRTKAGCAGQQLKILNNELPSGSVTASYGSNVYGDGGIPFTAGGSYRWCLQTATGVLATDLPGFTVTPNVVNANCQGLAEGTWGQANNLQLSKPAGSGTAGSYSVTVFVRDNADTAGTNDNIASKAFVVTVSP
;
A
#
# COMPACT_ATOMS: atom_id res chain seq x y z
N MET A 1 3.51 77.39 35.06
CA MET A 1 3.17 76.06 34.49
C MET A 1 1.91 75.54 35.18
N ASN A 2 0.74 75.71 34.58
CA ASN A 2 -0.52 75.19 35.13
C ASN A 2 -0.60 73.67 34.92
N ARG A 3 -0.38 72.90 35.97
CA ARG A 3 -0.74 71.47 36.01
C ARG A 3 -2.26 71.37 36.16
N LYS A 4 -2.96 71.19 35.04
CA LYS A 4 -4.36 70.74 35.04
C LYS A 4 -4.35 69.27 35.52
N GLY A 5 -4.86 69.02 36.71
CA GLY A 5 -5.05 67.66 37.22
C GLY A 5 -6.15 66.96 36.42
N PHE A 6 -5.89 65.72 36.01
CA PHE A 6 -6.90 64.85 35.41
C PHE A 6 -8.07 64.65 36.37
N THR A 7 -9.30 64.71 35.86
CA THR A 7 -10.50 64.50 36.67
C THR A 7 -10.67 63.01 36.97
N ILE A 8 -11.12 62.67 38.19
CA ILE A 8 -11.34 61.27 38.61
C ILE A 8 -12.35 60.56 37.68
N VAL A 9 -13.33 61.31 37.17
CA VAL A 9 -14.35 60.79 36.24
C VAL A 9 -13.73 60.34 34.91
N GLU A 10 -12.79 61.11 34.38
CA GLU A 10 -12.12 60.78 33.10
C GLU A 10 -11.28 59.51 33.22
N LEU A 11 -10.59 59.32 34.35
CA LEU A 11 -9.84 58.09 34.62
C LEU A 11 -10.77 56.88 34.87
N ALA A 12 -11.94 57.09 35.50
CA ALA A 12 -12.94 56.05 35.69
C ALA A 12 -13.56 55.58 34.36
N VAL A 13 -13.88 56.50 33.45
CA VAL A 13 -14.40 56.15 32.12
C VAL A 13 -13.35 55.39 31.30
N VAL A 14 -12.07 55.80 31.36
CA VAL A 14 -10.97 55.09 30.69
C VAL A 14 -10.82 53.66 31.21
N LEU A 15 -10.90 53.44 32.53
CA LEU A 15 -10.82 52.10 33.12
C LEU A 15 -12.01 51.21 32.71
N VAL A 16 -13.22 51.76 32.62
CA VAL A 16 -14.39 51.03 32.12
C VAL A 16 -14.21 50.64 30.65
N LEU A 17 -13.73 51.56 29.80
CA LEU A 17 -13.46 51.28 28.39
C LEU A 17 -12.38 50.21 28.22
N VAL A 18 -11.27 50.31 28.96
CA VAL A 18 -10.20 49.29 28.95
C VAL A 18 -10.72 47.93 29.45
N GLY A 19 -11.55 47.91 30.50
CA GLY A 19 -12.17 46.69 31.00
C GLY A 19 -13.07 46.00 29.97
N ILE A 20 -13.87 46.77 29.23
CA ILE A 20 -14.71 46.25 28.14
C ILE A 20 -13.85 45.75 26.97
N LEU A 21 -12.78 46.45 26.62
CA LEU A 21 -11.88 46.01 25.53
C LEU A 21 -11.15 44.71 25.87
N ILE A 22 -10.68 44.57 27.11
CA ILE A 22 -10.03 43.33 27.58
C ILE A 22 -11.05 42.18 27.62
N SER A 23 -12.27 42.41 28.10
CA SER A 23 -13.29 41.36 28.20
C SER A 23 -13.72 40.83 26.83
N LEU A 24 -13.86 41.71 25.83
CA LEU A 24 -14.16 41.31 24.46
C LEU A 24 -12.97 40.57 23.82
N GLY A 25 -11.73 41.01 24.07
CA GLY A 25 -10.52 40.43 23.49
C GLY A 25 -10.22 38.98 23.94
N VAL A 26 -10.49 38.65 25.20
CA VAL A 26 -10.24 37.30 25.74
C VAL A 26 -11.13 36.23 25.11
N SER A 27 -12.35 36.59 24.68
CA SER A 27 -13.33 35.65 24.12
C SER A 27 -12.90 34.98 22.81
N MET A 28 -11.98 35.62 22.05
CA MET A 28 -11.52 35.12 20.75
C MET A 28 -10.29 34.21 20.83
N ILE A 29 -9.58 34.19 21.96
CA ILE A 29 -8.30 33.45 22.08
C ILE A 29 -8.53 31.93 21.95
N GLY A 30 -9.55 31.39 22.60
CA GLY A 30 -9.83 29.93 22.61
C GLY A 30 -10.04 29.32 21.21
N PRO A 31 -11.02 29.80 20.42
CA PRO A 31 -11.27 29.27 19.07
C PRO A 31 -10.10 29.47 18.10
N LEU A 32 -9.35 30.57 18.23
CA LEU A 32 -8.16 30.82 17.41
C LEU A 32 -7.03 29.86 17.75
N THR A 33 -6.80 29.58 19.03
CA THR A 33 -5.81 28.57 19.45
C THR A 33 -6.21 27.16 19.00
N LYS A 34 -7.50 26.78 19.07
CA LYS A 34 -7.96 25.47 18.58
C LYS A 34 -7.68 25.31 17.08
N ARG A 35 -8.06 26.31 16.26
CA ARG A 35 -7.79 26.28 14.81
C ARG A 35 -6.30 26.26 14.48
N ALA A 36 -5.49 27.02 15.23
CA ALA A 36 -4.04 27.00 15.06
C ALA A 36 -3.47 25.59 15.34
N ARG A 37 -3.88 24.95 16.44
CA ARG A 37 -3.45 23.58 16.77
C ARG A 37 -3.92 22.52 15.77
N GLU A 38 -5.15 22.64 15.26
CA GLU A 38 -5.63 21.75 14.19
C GLU A 38 -4.80 21.91 12.92
N SER A 39 -4.47 23.15 12.54
CA SER A 39 -3.61 23.44 11.40
C SER A 39 -2.20 22.88 11.59
N ASP A 40 -1.61 23.08 12.77
CA ASP A 40 -0.29 22.56 13.12
C ASP A 40 -0.26 21.04 13.16
N THR A 41 -1.35 20.41 13.62
CA THR A 41 -1.48 18.94 13.63
C THR A 41 -1.62 18.38 12.23
N LYS A 42 -2.40 19.00 11.35
CA LYS A 42 -2.44 18.64 9.93
C LYS A 42 -1.05 18.69 9.31
N GLY A 43 -0.31 19.79 9.54
CA GLY A 43 1.07 19.90 9.07
C GLY A 43 2.02 18.86 9.69
N THR A 44 1.78 18.45 10.92
CA THR A 44 2.54 17.40 11.60
C THR A 44 2.27 16.01 10.99
N ILE A 45 1.01 15.70 10.70
CA ILE A 45 0.62 14.45 10.03
C ILE A 45 1.16 14.41 8.60
N ASP A 46 1.05 15.52 7.85
CA ASP A 46 1.61 15.61 6.50
C ASP A 46 3.13 15.41 6.51
N ALA A 47 3.84 15.97 7.49
CA ALA A 47 5.28 15.72 7.68
C ALA A 47 5.60 14.27 8.09
N ALA A 48 4.71 13.61 8.84
CA ALA A 48 4.83 12.19 9.17
C ALA A 48 4.65 11.32 7.91
N VAL A 49 3.66 11.61 7.06
CA VAL A 49 3.47 10.93 5.77
C VAL A 49 4.74 10.99 4.92
N GLU A 50 5.34 12.18 4.77
CA GLU A 50 6.59 12.33 4.01
C GLU A 50 7.77 11.58 4.65
N SER A 51 7.83 11.53 5.98
CA SER A 51 8.86 10.76 6.70
C SER A 51 8.69 9.25 6.46
N LEU A 52 7.46 8.74 6.50
CA LEU A 52 7.16 7.33 6.24
C LEU A 52 7.42 6.94 4.78
N VAL A 53 7.11 7.82 3.82
CA VAL A 53 7.47 7.62 2.42
C VAL A 53 8.99 7.57 2.25
N GLY A 54 9.74 8.49 2.88
CA GLY A 54 11.20 8.45 2.87
C GLY A 54 11.79 7.17 3.51
N TYR A 55 11.18 6.72 4.61
CA TYR A 55 11.53 5.45 5.23
C TYR A 55 11.29 4.28 4.28
N ALA A 56 10.13 4.26 3.61
CA ALA A 56 9.74 3.23 2.65
C ALA A 56 10.70 3.15 1.45
N VAL A 57 11.11 4.29 0.91
CA VAL A 57 12.11 4.36 -0.18
C VAL A 57 13.45 3.77 0.24
N THR A 58 13.88 4.06 1.47
CA THR A 58 15.21 3.66 1.96
C THR A 58 15.26 2.20 2.40
N ASN A 59 14.19 1.71 3.02
CA ASN A 59 14.15 0.38 3.64
C ASN A 59 13.36 -0.63 2.81
N HIS A 60 12.76 -0.23 1.69
CA HIS A 60 11.90 -1.06 0.84
C HIS A 60 10.70 -1.70 1.56
N ARG A 61 10.33 -1.13 2.71
CA ARG A 61 9.23 -1.55 3.60
C ARG A 61 8.78 -0.35 4.44
N LEU A 62 7.57 -0.40 4.97
CA LEU A 62 7.08 0.51 6.00
C LEU A 62 7.67 0.14 7.38
N PRO A 63 7.78 1.11 8.31
CA PRO A 63 8.18 0.81 9.67
C PRO A 63 7.11 -0.04 10.36
N THR A 64 7.54 -0.90 11.27
CA THR A 64 6.63 -1.56 12.21
C THR A 64 6.06 -0.54 13.21
N ILE A 65 5.02 -0.92 13.94
CA ILE A 65 4.45 -0.08 14.99
C ILE A 65 5.51 0.36 16.02
N ALA A 66 6.44 -0.52 16.37
CA ALA A 66 7.52 -0.23 17.32
C ALA A 66 8.56 0.76 16.76
N GLU A 67 8.75 0.78 15.45
CA GLU A 67 9.69 1.68 14.77
C GLU A 67 9.07 3.05 14.43
N PHE A 68 7.74 3.16 14.45
CA PHE A 68 7.00 4.34 13.98
C PHE A 68 7.50 5.65 14.61
N THR A 69 7.65 5.69 15.94
CA THR A 69 8.07 6.91 16.66
C THR A 69 9.49 7.35 16.30
N GLY A 70 10.36 6.43 15.91
CA GLY A 70 11.71 6.73 15.40
C GLY A 70 11.75 7.04 13.90
N ALA A 71 10.73 6.60 13.15
CA ALA A 71 10.64 6.82 11.70
C ALA A 71 10.06 8.21 11.34
N VAL A 72 9.34 8.87 12.26
CA VAL A 72 8.72 10.19 12.03
C VAL A 72 9.47 11.31 12.73
N LYS A 73 9.50 12.50 12.11
CA LYS A 73 10.17 13.69 12.69
C LYS A 73 9.49 14.22 13.95
N LYS A 74 8.16 14.14 14.01
CA LYS A 74 7.33 14.64 15.10
C LYS A 74 6.26 13.59 15.43
N PRO A 75 6.46 12.77 16.46
CA PRO A 75 5.53 11.70 16.81
C PRO A 75 4.29 12.20 17.56
N ASN A 76 4.25 13.46 17.99
CA ASN A 76 3.15 14.04 18.76
C ASN A 76 2.50 15.19 17.99
N ASP A 77 1.19 15.35 18.20
CA ASP A 77 0.39 16.44 17.66
C ASP A 77 0.60 17.79 18.39
N ALA A 78 -0.10 18.82 17.96
CA ALA A 78 0.00 20.16 18.55
C ALA A 78 -0.63 20.27 19.96
N TRP A 79 -1.36 19.25 20.41
CA TRP A 79 -1.89 19.13 21.76
C TRP A 79 -0.96 18.35 22.68
N GLY A 80 0.11 17.75 22.14
CA GLY A 80 1.10 16.98 22.88
C GLY A 80 0.82 15.48 22.93
N ASN A 81 -0.26 15.02 22.28
CA ASN A 81 -0.64 13.60 22.27
C ASN A 81 0.11 12.85 21.16
N PRO A 82 0.44 11.57 21.35
CA PRO A 82 1.07 10.76 20.31
C PRO A 82 0.12 10.58 19.12
N LEU A 83 0.71 10.57 17.92
CA LEU A 83 0.01 10.16 16.70
C LEU A 83 -0.24 8.66 16.72
N TRP A 84 -1.38 8.27 16.17
CA TRP A 84 -1.77 6.88 15.99
C TRP A 84 -1.36 6.40 14.60
N TYR A 85 -0.92 5.14 14.52
CA TYR A 85 -0.44 4.54 13.29
C TYR A 85 -1.07 3.16 13.07
N VAL A 86 -1.71 2.99 11.92
CA VAL A 86 -2.29 1.71 11.48
C VAL A 86 -1.63 1.33 10.18
N VAL A 87 -1.10 0.11 10.10
CA VAL A 87 -0.32 -0.36 8.94
C VAL A 87 -0.65 -1.81 8.63
N ASP A 88 -0.64 -2.15 7.34
CA ASP A 88 -0.69 -3.55 6.92
C ASP A 88 0.67 -4.21 7.17
N THR A 89 0.68 -5.29 7.96
CA THR A 89 1.90 -6.04 8.29
C THR A 89 2.58 -6.65 7.08
N ASN A 90 1.83 -6.85 6.00
CA ASN A 90 2.41 -7.24 4.72
C ASN A 90 3.45 -6.23 4.24
N LEU A 91 3.30 -4.94 4.54
CA LEU A 91 4.23 -3.92 4.08
C LEU A 91 5.37 -3.64 5.06
N THR A 92 5.41 -4.29 6.24
CA THR A 92 6.40 -3.99 7.29
C THR A 92 7.57 -4.97 7.36
N ALA A 93 7.56 -6.03 6.55
CA ALA A 93 8.64 -7.00 6.44
C ALA A 93 8.88 -7.35 4.97
N ILE A 94 10.15 -7.53 4.60
CA ILE A 94 10.53 -7.95 3.25
C ILE A 94 10.42 -9.48 3.16
N PRO A 95 9.59 -10.03 2.26
CA PRO A 95 9.52 -11.47 2.05
C PRO A 95 10.88 -12.08 1.68
N ALA A 96 11.13 -13.31 2.14
CA ALA A 96 12.32 -14.05 1.73
C ALA A 96 12.35 -14.23 0.21
N GLY A 97 13.48 -13.92 -0.42
CA GLY A 97 13.63 -14.00 -1.87
C GLY A 97 13.28 -12.72 -2.62
N THR A 98 12.86 -11.65 -1.95
CA THR A 98 12.76 -10.30 -2.52
C THR A 98 13.67 -9.31 -1.82
N THR A 99 13.92 -8.19 -2.49
CA THR A 99 14.58 -7.01 -1.91
C THR A 99 13.59 -5.92 -1.53
N ASP A 100 12.29 -6.13 -1.80
CA ASP A 100 11.24 -5.13 -1.67
C ASP A 100 9.90 -5.80 -1.37
N THR A 101 9.04 -5.15 -0.57
CA THR A 101 7.68 -5.61 -0.26
C THR A 101 6.56 -4.69 -0.76
N ILE A 102 6.89 -3.53 -1.32
CA ILE A 102 5.96 -2.49 -1.76
C ILE A 102 5.70 -2.61 -3.26
N CYS A 103 6.76 -2.63 -4.08
CA CYS A 103 6.65 -2.53 -5.53
C CYS A 103 6.05 -3.78 -6.20
N GLY A 104 6.38 -4.96 -5.66
CA GLY A 104 5.86 -6.24 -6.16
C GLY A 104 4.44 -6.55 -5.69
N ARG A 105 3.88 -5.77 -4.74
CA ARG A 105 2.62 -6.13 -4.09
C ARG A 105 1.41 -5.66 -4.89
N LYS A 106 0.37 -6.49 -4.92
CA LYS A 106 -0.87 -6.23 -5.66
C LYS A 106 -1.95 -5.57 -4.82
N ALA A 107 -2.09 -6.00 -3.57
CA ALA A 107 -3.14 -5.55 -2.67
C ALA A 107 -2.63 -5.46 -1.22
N THR A 108 -3.41 -4.77 -0.39
CA THR A 108 -3.25 -4.75 1.07
C THR A 108 -4.55 -5.20 1.73
N ASN A 109 -4.46 -5.52 3.02
CA ASN A 109 -5.56 -5.92 3.87
C ASN A 109 -6.40 -4.74 4.37
N LEU A 110 -5.94 -3.49 4.19
CA LEU A 110 -6.55 -2.31 4.78
C LEU A 110 -7.49 -1.61 3.80
N THR A 111 -8.71 -1.36 4.27
CA THR A 111 -9.69 -0.50 3.58
C THR A 111 -10.07 0.66 4.49
N VAL A 112 -10.00 1.88 3.96
CA VAL A 112 -10.54 3.06 4.65
C VAL A 112 -11.98 3.27 4.18
N ARG A 113 -12.91 3.32 5.12
CA ARG A 113 -14.32 3.57 4.87
C ARG A 113 -14.69 4.97 5.34
N SER A 114 -14.96 5.86 4.40
CA SER A 114 -15.41 7.22 4.68
C SER A 114 -16.93 7.24 4.87
N CYS A 115 -17.37 7.30 6.12
CA CYS A 115 -18.76 7.32 6.55
C CYS A 115 -19.32 8.75 6.53
N VAL A 116 -20.43 8.95 5.82
CA VAL A 116 -21.12 10.26 5.73
C VAL A 116 -22.11 10.46 6.88
N ASN A 117 -22.45 9.39 7.62
CA ASN A 117 -23.35 9.43 8.75
C ASN A 117 -22.81 8.62 9.94
N ALA A 118 -23.29 8.93 11.15
CA ALA A 118 -22.80 8.31 12.38
C ALA A 118 -23.01 6.78 12.42
N GLY A 119 -24.09 6.29 11.82
CA GLY A 119 -24.36 4.85 11.69
C GLY A 119 -23.53 4.14 10.60
N CYS A 120 -22.71 4.87 9.85
CA CYS A 120 -21.94 4.40 8.70
C CYS A 120 -22.73 3.53 7.70
N THR A 121 -23.99 3.90 7.42
CA THR A 121 -24.83 3.22 6.42
C THR A 121 -24.63 3.78 5.02
N THR A 122 -24.13 5.02 4.91
CA THR A 122 -23.72 5.65 3.65
C THR A 122 -22.23 5.90 3.71
N PHE A 123 -21.47 5.30 2.79
CA PHE A 123 -20.01 5.36 2.83
C PHE A 123 -19.36 5.24 1.46
N THR A 124 -18.08 5.64 1.40
CA THR A 124 -17.18 5.39 0.27
C THR A 124 -15.97 4.61 0.75
N ASP A 125 -15.68 3.48 0.12
CA ASP A 125 -14.54 2.64 0.46
C ASP A 125 -13.32 2.98 -0.42
N THR A 126 -12.17 3.14 0.22
CA THR A 126 -10.85 3.26 -0.40
C THR A 126 -10.06 1.99 -0.06
N PRO A 127 -10.10 0.97 -0.92
CA PRO A 127 -9.37 -0.28 -0.69
C PRO A 127 -7.87 -0.11 -0.93
N ASN A 128 -7.10 -1.14 -0.58
CA ASN A 128 -5.65 -1.19 -0.78
C ASN A 128 -4.92 -0.02 -0.12
N THR A 129 -5.34 0.38 1.08
CA THR A 129 -4.66 1.38 1.88
C THR A 129 -3.36 0.79 2.44
N ALA A 130 -2.24 1.50 2.34
CA ALA A 130 -0.96 1.02 2.87
C ALA A 130 -0.87 1.25 4.38
N TYR A 131 -1.22 2.47 4.80
CA TYR A 131 -1.26 2.87 6.20
C TYR A 131 -2.15 4.09 6.43
N ILE A 132 -2.50 4.31 7.69
CA ILE A 132 -3.29 5.44 8.20
C ILE A 132 -2.52 6.09 9.35
N ILE A 133 -2.48 7.42 9.38
CA ILE A 133 -1.97 8.22 10.49
C ILE A 133 -3.07 9.17 10.93
N PHE A 134 -3.30 9.28 12.24
CA PHE A 134 -4.28 10.21 12.77
C PHE A 134 -3.95 10.72 14.17
N SER A 135 -4.64 11.79 14.55
CA SER A 135 -4.66 12.36 15.90
C SER A 135 -6.12 12.43 16.36
N GLY A 136 -6.33 12.20 17.66
CA GLY A 136 -7.64 12.31 18.34
C GLY A 136 -8.15 13.75 18.49
N GLY A 137 -7.65 14.68 17.67
CA GLY A 137 -8.13 16.05 17.63
C GLY A 137 -8.04 16.82 18.96
N ALA A 138 -8.94 17.77 19.14
CA ALA A 138 -8.95 18.63 20.30
C ALA A 138 -9.68 18.01 21.51
N ASN A 139 -10.56 17.04 21.26
CA ASN A 139 -11.25 16.30 22.32
C ASN A 139 -10.37 15.15 22.89
N VAL A 140 -9.26 14.82 22.20
CA VAL A 140 -8.29 13.75 22.54
C VAL A 140 -8.93 12.35 22.47
N ASN A 141 -10.19 12.27 22.05
CA ASN A 141 -10.96 11.06 21.90
C ASN A 141 -10.63 10.47 20.53
N ASN A 142 -10.05 9.28 20.51
CA ASN A 142 -9.80 8.54 19.30
C ASN A 142 -11.10 7.88 18.84
N GLN A 143 -11.66 8.39 17.75
CA GLN A 143 -12.96 7.98 17.24
C GLN A 143 -12.82 7.09 15.99
N ILE A 144 -11.60 6.62 15.70
CA ILE A 144 -11.26 5.81 14.53
C ILE A 144 -10.95 4.37 14.93
N ALA A 145 -9.77 4.12 15.50
CA ALA A 145 -9.24 2.77 15.74
C ALA A 145 -8.03 2.81 16.67
N VAL A 146 -7.67 1.69 17.29
CA VAL A 146 -6.39 1.60 18.01
C VAL A 146 -5.20 1.56 17.04
N THR A 147 -4.02 1.97 17.51
CA THR A 147 -2.74 1.68 16.84
C THR A 147 -2.66 0.16 16.62
N GLN A 148 -2.53 -0.26 15.37
CA GLN A 148 -2.72 -1.66 15.01
C GLN A 148 -1.84 -2.06 13.83
N ALA A 149 -1.23 -3.24 13.95
CA ALA A 149 -0.62 -3.96 12.84
C ALA A 149 -1.66 -4.92 12.26
N VAL A 150 -2.12 -4.66 11.03
CA VAL A 150 -3.20 -5.41 10.39
C VAL A 150 -2.65 -6.53 9.52
N ALA A 151 -3.02 -7.77 9.84
CA ALA A 151 -2.56 -8.96 9.13
C ALA A 151 -3.63 -9.64 8.25
N ALA A 152 -4.89 -9.24 8.38
CA ALA A 152 -6.02 -9.79 7.64
C ALA A 152 -6.97 -8.66 7.23
N ALA A 153 -7.82 -8.92 6.23
CA ALA A 153 -8.76 -7.94 5.68
C ALA A 153 -9.53 -7.18 6.80
N THR A 154 -9.28 -5.88 6.91
CA THR A 154 -9.80 -5.01 7.96
C THR A 154 -10.26 -3.69 7.36
N THR A 155 -11.45 -3.26 7.74
CA THR A 155 -12.01 -1.97 7.35
C THR A 155 -11.97 -1.01 8.53
N ILE A 156 -11.36 0.16 8.32
CA ILE A 156 -11.26 1.23 9.31
C ILE A 156 -12.23 2.34 8.89
N ASN A 157 -13.15 2.68 9.79
CA ASN A 157 -14.15 3.71 9.54
C ASN A 157 -13.59 5.08 9.94
N ILE A 158 -13.78 6.07 9.07
CA ILE A 158 -13.55 7.48 9.34
C ILE A 158 -14.83 8.25 9.06
N TYR A 159 -15.04 9.41 9.68
CA TYR A 159 -16.30 10.13 9.63
C TYR A 159 -16.13 11.58 9.17
N ASP A 160 -17.22 12.17 8.67
CA ASP A 160 -17.28 13.61 8.47
C ASP A 160 -17.27 14.36 9.80
N ALA A 161 -16.64 15.53 9.80
CA ALA A 161 -16.46 16.34 11.01
C ALA A 161 -17.81 16.71 11.66
N GLY A 162 -17.89 16.58 12.98
CA GLY A 162 -19.06 16.97 13.78
C GLY A 162 -20.10 15.87 14.00
N LEU A 163 -19.94 14.68 13.41
CA LEU A 163 -20.80 13.53 13.69
C LEU A 163 -20.50 12.97 15.09
N ASN A 164 -21.54 12.67 15.89
CA ASN A 164 -21.37 12.09 17.21
C ASN A 164 -21.05 10.59 17.10
N VAL A 165 -19.78 10.24 17.22
CA VAL A 165 -19.29 8.86 17.07
C VAL A 165 -18.19 8.56 18.07
N ASP A 166 -18.01 7.28 18.35
CA ASP A 166 -16.84 6.75 19.04
C ASP A 166 -16.70 5.27 18.67
N ASN A 167 -15.73 4.98 17.82
CA ASN A 167 -15.43 3.63 17.37
C ASN A 167 -14.34 2.96 18.21
N TYR A 168 -13.76 3.65 19.19
CA TYR A 168 -12.72 3.12 20.05
C TYR A 168 -12.90 3.57 21.50
N ALA A 169 -13.74 2.82 22.23
CA ALA A 169 -14.01 3.02 23.66
C ALA A 169 -12.80 2.78 24.61
N GLY A 170 -11.61 2.50 24.10
CA GLY A 170 -10.44 2.03 24.87
C GLY A 170 -9.44 3.12 25.27
N ASP A 171 -9.70 4.39 24.94
CA ASP A 171 -8.78 5.51 25.14
C ASP A 171 -9.10 6.37 26.40
N LEU A 172 -10.37 6.65 26.67
CA LEU A 172 -10.84 7.58 27.70
C LEU A 172 -11.85 6.97 28.67
N GLY A 173 -11.75 5.66 28.91
CA GLY A 173 -12.50 4.97 29.98
C GLY A 173 -13.91 4.51 29.61
N GLY A 174 -14.18 4.27 28.32
CA GLY A 174 -15.44 3.71 27.83
C GLY A 174 -15.95 4.42 26.58
N THR A 175 -17.13 4.01 26.10
CA THR A 175 -17.74 4.62 24.91
C THR A 175 -18.19 6.05 25.19
N ARG A 176 -17.60 7.01 24.50
CA ARG A 176 -17.89 8.44 24.59
C ARG A 176 -18.16 9.02 23.21
N ALA A 177 -19.39 8.85 22.71
CA ALA A 177 -19.80 9.41 21.43
C ALA A 177 -19.83 10.94 21.49
N GLU A 178 -18.94 11.58 20.73
CA GLU A 178 -18.77 13.04 20.69
C GLU A 178 -18.57 13.51 19.24
N PRO A 179 -18.65 14.83 18.96
CA PRO A 179 -18.45 15.33 17.62
C PRO A 179 -17.06 14.93 17.10
N TYR A 180 -17.02 14.23 15.96
CA TYR A 180 -15.79 13.79 15.31
C TYR A 180 -14.91 14.99 14.97
N ASP A 181 -13.76 15.08 15.64
CA ASP A 181 -12.74 16.11 15.36
C ASP A 181 -11.34 15.52 15.11
N ASP A 182 -11.28 14.21 14.90
CA ASP A 182 -10.08 13.48 14.52
C ASP A 182 -9.52 14.00 13.19
N ILE A 183 -8.20 14.16 13.18
CA ILE A 183 -7.46 14.59 12.01
C ILE A 183 -6.76 13.35 11.45
N VAL A 184 -7.19 12.91 10.27
CA VAL A 184 -6.71 11.69 9.63
C VAL A 184 -6.12 11.94 8.24
N ARG A 185 -5.07 11.17 7.93
CA ARG A 185 -4.50 10.99 6.60
C ARG A 185 -4.22 9.50 6.37
N TRP A 186 -4.38 9.06 5.13
CA TRP A 186 -4.03 7.71 4.71
C TRP A 186 -3.32 7.78 3.36
N VAL A 187 -2.52 6.76 3.08
CA VAL A 187 -1.81 6.61 1.82
C VAL A 187 -2.18 5.27 1.22
N THR A 188 -2.61 5.25 -0.04
CA THR A 188 -2.92 4.00 -0.76
C THR A 188 -1.65 3.29 -1.19
N LEU A 189 -1.71 1.97 -1.42
CA LEU A 189 -0.59 1.21 -1.96
C LEU A 189 -0.10 1.78 -3.29
N ASN A 190 -1.03 2.21 -4.16
CA ASN A 190 -0.67 2.78 -5.45
C ASN A 190 0.03 4.15 -5.32
N GLU A 191 -0.45 4.99 -4.41
CA GLU A 191 0.22 6.25 -4.09
C GLU A 191 1.62 6.00 -3.52
N LEU A 192 1.75 5.09 -2.55
CA LEU A 192 3.03 4.73 -1.96
C LEU A 192 4.00 4.20 -3.01
N ARG A 193 3.55 3.32 -3.92
CA ARG A 193 4.37 2.81 -5.02
C ARG A 193 4.85 3.92 -5.95
N THR A 194 3.97 4.86 -6.28
CA THR A 194 4.31 6.01 -7.12
C THR A 194 5.38 6.88 -6.45
N LYS A 195 5.21 7.19 -5.16
CA LYS A 195 6.17 7.98 -4.38
C LYS A 195 7.48 7.23 -4.10
N ALA A 196 7.42 5.90 -3.97
CA ALA A 196 8.59 5.05 -3.77
C ALA A 196 9.41 4.83 -5.05
N GLY A 197 8.94 5.31 -6.21
CA GLY A 197 9.63 5.14 -7.48
C GLY A 197 9.49 3.74 -8.09
N CYS A 198 8.46 2.99 -7.72
CA CYS A 198 8.19 1.69 -8.32
C CYS A 198 7.87 1.85 -9.81
N ALA A 199 8.82 1.51 -10.69
CA ALA A 199 8.67 1.62 -12.13
C ALA A 199 8.25 0.28 -12.77
N GLY A 200 7.31 0.32 -13.70
CA GLY A 200 6.91 -0.82 -14.52
C GLY A 200 5.87 -1.75 -13.88
N GLN A 201 5.73 -2.94 -14.45
CA GLN A 201 4.81 -3.98 -13.96
C GLN A 201 5.32 -4.58 -12.65
N GLN A 202 4.40 -4.98 -11.76
CA GLN A 202 4.74 -5.64 -10.50
C GLN A 202 5.55 -6.91 -10.72
N LEU A 203 5.19 -7.70 -11.73
CA LEU A 203 5.84 -8.93 -12.15
C LEU A 203 6.14 -8.81 -13.65
N LYS A 204 7.30 -9.28 -14.09
CA LYS A 204 7.71 -9.25 -15.49
C LYS A 204 8.53 -10.48 -15.86
N ILE A 205 8.52 -10.82 -17.15
CA ILE A 205 9.42 -11.81 -17.74
C ILE A 205 10.64 -11.09 -18.31
N LEU A 206 11.84 -11.52 -17.90
CA LEU A 206 13.10 -10.86 -18.22
C LEU A 206 13.58 -11.13 -19.65
N ASN A 207 13.31 -12.32 -20.18
CA ASN A 207 13.78 -12.71 -21.51
C ASN A 207 13.18 -11.83 -22.59
N ASN A 208 13.98 -11.30 -23.51
CA ASN A 208 13.50 -10.55 -24.68
C ASN A 208 13.21 -11.46 -25.87
N GLU A 209 14.02 -12.50 -26.02
CA GLU A 209 13.89 -13.51 -27.06
C GLU A 209 14.36 -14.86 -26.49
N LEU A 210 14.03 -15.94 -27.20
CA LEU A 210 14.58 -17.26 -26.96
C LEU A 210 15.62 -17.55 -28.05
N PRO A 211 16.71 -18.27 -27.74
CA PRO A 211 17.69 -18.67 -28.75
C PRO A 211 17.02 -19.41 -29.91
N SER A 212 17.61 -19.30 -31.10
CA SER A 212 17.27 -20.20 -32.21
C SER A 212 17.91 -21.57 -32.00
N GLY A 213 17.26 -22.62 -32.51
CA GLY A 213 17.75 -23.99 -32.49
C GLY A 213 17.98 -24.55 -33.89
N SER A 214 18.52 -25.77 -33.96
CA SER A 214 18.52 -26.58 -35.18
C SER A 214 17.93 -27.97 -34.90
N VAL A 215 17.50 -28.69 -35.94
CA VAL A 215 17.03 -30.07 -35.80
C VAL A 215 18.18 -30.96 -35.31
N THR A 216 19.38 -30.75 -35.84
CA THR A 216 20.58 -31.57 -35.56
C THR A 216 21.16 -31.39 -34.17
N ALA A 217 21.02 -30.22 -33.55
CA ALA A 217 21.57 -29.93 -32.22
C ALA A 217 20.54 -30.10 -31.10
N SER A 218 21.04 -30.30 -29.88
CA SER A 218 20.24 -30.14 -28.67
C SER A 218 19.92 -28.66 -28.43
N TYR A 219 18.74 -28.39 -27.88
CA TYR A 219 18.28 -27.05 -27.51
C TYR A 219 18.04 -26.98 -26.00
N GLY A 220 18.37 -25.85 -25.39
CA GLY A 220 18.01 -25.53 -24.01
C GLY A 220 17.88 -24.02 -23.82
N SER A 221 16.78 -23.59 -23.22
CA SER A 221 16.57 -22.18 -22.85
C SER A 221 15.81 -22.09 -21.53
N ASN A 222 16.11 -21.06 -20.75
CA ASN A 222 15.42 -20.77 -19.50
C ASN A 222 14.74 -19.40 -19.59
N VAL A 223 13.52 -19.33 -19.08
CA VAL A 223 12.71 -18.11 -18.97
C VAL A 223 12.61 -17.71 -17.51
N TYR A 224 13.00 -16.47 -17.21
CA TYR A 224 13.08 -15.95 -15.85
C TYR A 224 12.03 -14.87 -15.58
N GLY A 225 11.50 -14.89 -14.37
CA GLY A 225 10.55 -13.91 -13.84
C GLY A 225 11.27 -13.01 -12.86
N ASP A 226 10.82 -11.77 -12.74
CA ASP A 226 11.32 -10.80 -11.78
C ASP A 226 10.18 -9.92 -11.24
N GLY A 227 10.29 -9.51 -9.98
CA GLY A 227 9.25 -8.80 -9.24
C GLY A 227 8.22 -9.72 -8.60
N GLY A 228 7.06 -9.16 -8.29
CA GLY A 228 5.99 -9.83 -7.56
C GLY A 228 6.39 -10.22 -6.14
N ILE A 229 5.61 -11.12 -5.54
CA ILE A 229 5.92 -11.79 -4.29
C ILE A 229 6.25 -13.27 -4.60
N PRO A 230 7.52 -13.70 -4.59
CA PRO A 230 7.91 -15.06 -4.91
C PRO A 230 7.50 -16.04 -3.79
N PHE A 231 7.39 -17.32 -4.15
CA PHE A 231 7.25 -18.39 -3.18
C PHE A 231 8.56 -18.62 -2.42
N THR A 232 8.44 -19.02 -1.15
CA THR A 232 9.59 -19.23 -0.25
C THR A 232 10.23 -20.62 -0.37
N ALA A 233 9.53 -21.59 -0.97
CA ALA A 233 10.00 -22.96 -1.19
C ALA A 233 9.32 -23.58 -2.42
N GLY A 234 9.98 -24.51 -3.11
CA GLY A 234 9.43 -25.19 -4.30
C GLY A 234 9.63 -24.47 -5.64
N GLY A 235 10.36 -23.35 -5.64
CA GLY A 235 10.63 -22.51 -6.81
C GLY A 235 9.96 -21.15 -6.70
N SER A 236 10.62 -20.08 -7.16
CA SER A 236 10.15 -18.69 -6.89
C SER A 236 8.81 -18.33 -7.52
N TYR A 237 8.40 -18.96 -8.62
CA TYR A 237 7.18 -18.60 -9.34
C TYR A 237 6.43 -19.81 -9.87
N ARG A 238 5.18 -19.59 -10.25
CA ARG A 238 4.35 -20.55 -10.99
C ARG A 238 4.36 -20.23 -12.47
N TRP A 239 4.47 -21.26 -13.30
CA TRP A 239 4.70 -21.17 -14.74
C TRP A 239 3.67 -21.97 -15.52
N CYS A 240 3.29 -21.43 -16.68
CA CYS A 240 2.46 -22.12 -17.66
C CYS A 240 2.91 -21.69 -19.06
N LEU A 241 3.06 -22.66 -19.97
CA LEU A 241 3.33 -22.41 -21.37
C LEU A 241 2.01 -22.46 -22.15
N GLN A 242 1.64 -21.33 -22.74
CA GLN A 242 0.48 -21.27 -23.62
C GLN A 242 0.89 -21.52 -25.06
N THR A 243 0.21 -22.46 -25.70
CA THR A 243 0.38 -22.78 -27.13
C THR A 243 -0.98 -22.74 -27.84
N ALA A 244 -0.99 -22.80 -29.18
CA ALA A 244 -2.21 -22.61 -29.97
C ALA A 244 -3.30 -23.65 -29.65
N THR A 245 -2.91 -24.92 -29.48
CA THR A 245 -3.83 -26.04 -29.18
C THR A 245 -3.74 -26.49 -27.73
N GLY A 246 -2.75 -26.00 -26.97
CA GLY A 246 -2.42 -26.50 -25.64
C GLY A 246 -1.72 -27.85 -25.62
N VAL A 247 -1.34 -28.38 -26.80
CA VAL A 247 -0.64 -29.66 -26.95
C VAL A 247 0.76 -29.40 -27.47
N LEU A 248 1.76 -29.52 -26.60
CA LEU A 248 3.15 -29.17 -26.93
C LEU A 248 3.69 -29.94 -28.14
N ALA A 249 3.39 -31.24 -28.24
CA ALA A 249 3.86 -32.06 -29.36
C ALA A 249 3.29 -31.63 -30.72
N THR A 250 2.14 -30.97 -30.73
CA THR A 250 1.50 -30.43 -31.94
C THR A 250 2.06 -29.05 -32.27
N ASP A 251 2.19 -28.19 -31.27
CA ASP A 251 2.52 -26.77 -31.47
C ASP A 251 4.03 -26.47 -31.46
N LEU A 252 4.83 -27.34 -30.84
CA LEU A 252 6.30 -27.25 -30.78
C LEU A 252 6.90 -28.68 -30.73
N PRO A 253 6.88 -29.43 -31.86
CA PRO A 253 7.23 -30.85 -31.88
C PRO A 253 8.66 -31.13 -31.40
N GLY A 254 8.81 -32.19 -30.60
CA GLY A 254 10.12 -32.65 -30.09
C GLY A 254 10.66 -31.88 -28.90
N PHE A 255 10.03 -30.77 -28.50
CA PHE A 255 10.38 -30.02 -27.30
C PHE A 255 9.69 -30.60 -26.07
N THR A 256 10.33 -30.35 -24.93
CA THR A 256 9.79 -30.56 -23.58
C THR A 256 9.83 -29.24 -22.84
N VAL A 257 8.89 -29.07 -21.90
CA VAL A 257 8.85 -27.91 -21.01
C VAL A 257 8.87 -28.36 -19.56
N THR A 258 9.63 -27.65 -18.73
CA THR A 258 9.67 -27.84 -17.28
C THR A 258 9.47 -26.50 -16.59
N PRO A 259 8.48 -26.34 -15.70
CA PRO A 259 7.45 -27.32 -15.32
C PRO A 259 6.54 -27.74 -16.49
N ASN A 260 6.09 -29.00 -16.50
CA ASN A 260 5.29 -29.57 -17.59
C ASN A 260 3.82 -29.15 -17.51
N VAL A 261 3.56 -27.85 -17.66
CA VAL A 261 2.21 -27.27 -17.70
C VAL A 261 2.03 -26.51 -19.00
N VAL A 262 1.22 -27.09 -19.88
CA VAL A 262 0.92 -26.56 -21.22
C VAL A 262 -0.59 -26.47 -21.38
N ASN A 263 -1.09 -25.35 -21.90
CA ASN A 263 -2.52 -25.15 -22.11
C ASN A 263 -2.80 -24.17 -23.24
N ALA A 264 -4.03 -24.17 -23.77
CA ALA A 264 -4.48 -23.17 -24.73
C ALA A 264 -4.89 -21.83 -24.05
N ASN A 265 -5.21 -21.87 -22.75
CA ASN A 265 -5.59 -20.73 -21.93
C ASN A 265 -4.96 -20.85 -20.52
N CYS A 266 -3.70 -20.44 -20.39
CA CYS A 266 -3.00 -20.47 -19.11
C CYS A 266 -3.68 -19.56 -18.07
N GLN A 267 -4.18 -18.39 -18.47
CA GLN A 267 -4.81 -17.44 -17.55
C GLN A 267 -6.11 -17.98 -16.92
N GLY A 268 -6.82 -18.87 -17.62
CA GLY A 268 -8.04 -19.52 -17.11
C GLY A 268 -7.80 -20.71 -16.18
N LEU A 269 -6.55 -21.14 -16.00
CA LEU A 269 -6.21 -22.26 -15.13
C LEU A 269 -6.26 -21.87 -13.66
N ALA A 270 -6.78 -22.77 -12.83
CA ALA A 270 -6.69 -22.66 -11.38
C ALA A 270 -5.22 -22.62 -10.95
N GLU A 271 -4.90 -21.82 -9.93
CA GLU A 271 -3.52 -21.54 -9.54
C GLU A 271 -2.69 -22.79 -9.23
N GLY A 272 -3.28 -23.74 -8.50
CA GLY A 272 -2.60 -24.97 -8.09
C GLY A 272 -2.25 -25.90 -9.24
N THR A 273 -2.76 -25.66 -10.46
CA THR A 273 -2.39 -26.46 -11.64
C THR A 273 -1.20 -25.90 -12.39
N TRP A 274 -0.74 -24.69 -12.06
CA TRP A 274 0.49 -24.13 -12.61
C TRP A 274 1.69 -24.80 -11.98
N GLY A 275 2.75 -25.00 -12.77
CA GLY A 275 3.93 -25.68 -12.28
C GLY A 275 4.86 -24.70 -11.57
N GLN A 276 5.28 -25.03 -10.35
CA GLN A 276 6.15 -24.16 -9.58
C GLN A 276 7.63 -24.45 -9.87
N ALA A 277 8.41 -23.41 -10.19
CA ALA A 277 9.86 -23.49 -10.42
C ALA A 277 10.53 -22.12 -10.36
N ASN A 278 11.86 -22.10 -10.32
CA ASN A 278 12.65 -20.86 -10.40
C ASN A 278 12.65 -20.25 -11.81
N ASN A 279 12.47 -21.07 -12.83
CA ASN A 279 12.39 -20.67 -14.23
C ASN A 279 11.58 -21.70 -15.03
N LEU A 280 11.06 -21.27 -16.17
CA LEU A 280 10.51 -22.19 -17.17
C LEU A 280 11.60 -22.58 -18.15
N GLN A 281 11.81 -23.87 -18.31
CA GLN A 281 12.83 -24.44 -19.19
C GLN A 281 12.17 -25.04 -20.42
N LEU A 282 12.65 -24.66 -21.60
CA LEU A 282 12.32 -25.29 -22.87
C LEU A 282 13.55 -26.03 -23.38
N SER A 283 13.40 -27.32 -23.67
CA SER A 283 14.52 -28.14 -24.14
C SER A 283 14.12 -29.15 -25.20
N LYS A 284 15.08 -29.50 -26.06
CA LYS A 284 14.93 -30.47 -27.15
C LYS A 284 16.21 -31.30 -27.27
N PRO A 285 16.16 -32.65 -27.38
CA PRO A 285 17.35 -33.44 -27.69
C PRO A 285 17.84 -33.22 -29.13
N ALA A 286 19.08 -33.61 -29.41
CA ALA A 286 19.63 -33.60 -30.75
C ALA A 286 18.85 -34.56 -31.67
N GLY A 287 18.60 -34.16 -32.91
CA GLY A 287 17.90 -34.97 -33.91
C GLY A 287 16.38 -35.09 -33.74
N SER A 288 15.77 -34.40 -32.76
CA SER A 288 14.31 -34.35 -32.62
C SER A 288 13.72 -33.03 -33.14
N GLY A 289 12.39 -32.97 -33.26
CA GLY A 289 11.64 -31.80 -33.69
C GLY A 289 11.66 -31.55 -35.19
N THR A 290 10.94 -30.52 -35.61
CA THR A 290 10.74 -30.17 -37.02
C THR A 290 11.26 -28.77 -37.26
N ALA A 291 11.84 -28.52 -38.45
CA ALA A 291 12.25 -27.18 -38.83
C ALA A 291 11.02 -26.28 -39.01
N GLY A 292 11.09 -25.04 -38.51
CA GLY A 292 9.97 -24.11 -38.53
C GLY A 292 10.11 -22.99 -37.52
N SER A 293 9.12 -22.09 -37.53
CA SER A 293 8.98 -21.02 -36.53
C SER A 293 7.70 -21.25 -35.75
N TYR A 294 7.83 -21.33 -34.44
CA TYR A 294 6.76 -21.71 -33.53
C TYR A 294 6.48 -20.59 -32.54
N SER A 295 5.23 -20.16 -32.44
CA SER A 295 4.81 -19.12 -31.50
C SER A 295 4.33 -19.75 -30.19
N VAL A 296 4.90 -19.30 -29.09
CA VAL A 296 4.51 -19.72 -27.73
C VAL A 296 4.37 -18.50 -26.84
N THR A 297 3.49 -18.54 -25.85
CA THR A 297 3.37 -17.48 -24.84
C THR A 297 3.66 -18.05 -23.48
N VAL A 298 4.68 -17.54 -22.79
CA VAL A 298 4.98 -17.94 -21.43
C VAL A 298 4.21 -17.06 -20.47
N PHE A 299 3.56 -17.69 -19.50
CA PHE A 299 2.95 -17.02 -18.38
C PHE A 299 3.71 -17.32 -17.10
N VAL A 300 3.81 -16.31 -16.24
CA VAL A 300 4.37 -16.40 -14.89
C VAL A 300 3.38 -15.79 -13.90
N ARG A 301 3.26 -16.43 -12.74
CA ARG A 301 2.40 -16.03 -11.64
C ARG A 301 3.18 -16.06 -10.33
N ASP A 302 2.96 -15.05 -9.50
CA ASP A 302 3.59 -14.95 -8.18
C ASP A 302 2.68 -15.50 -7.06
N ASN A 303 3.03 -15.21 -5.81
CA ASN A 303 2.39 -15.68 -4.58
C ASN A 303 1.89 -14.48 -3.74
N ALA A 304 1.33 -13.46 -4.39
CA ALA A 304 0.87 -12.26 -3.70
C ALA A 304 -0.36 -12.53 -2.81
N ASP A 305 -1.17 -13.54 -3.15
CA ASP A 305 -2.35 -13.98 -2.40
C ASP A 305 -2.31 -15.51 -2.22
N THR A 306 -1.66 -15.97 -1.15
CA THR A 306 -1.47 -17.40 -0.84
C THR A 306 -2.76 -18.22 -0.73
N ALA A 307 -3.91 -17.57 -0.53
CA ALA A 307 -5.19 -18.23 -0.24
C ALA A 307 -6.28 -17.94 -1.28
N GLY A 308 -6.01 -17.10 -2.27
CA GLY A 308 -6.99 -16.64 -3.24
C GLY A 308 -6.45 -16.63 -4.66
N THR A 309 -7.04 -15.79 -5.52
CA THR A 309 -6.66 -15.71 -6.94
C THR A 309 -6.02 -14.37 -7.30
N ASN A 310 -5.79 -13.51 -6.31
CA ASN A 310 -5.37 -12.14 -6.53
C ASN A 310 -3.84 -12.00 -6.63
N ASP A 311 -3.23 -12.77 -7.52
CA ASP A 311 -1.79 -12.72 -7.79
C ASP A 311 -1.45 -11.78 -8.94
N ASN A 312 -0.20 -11.36 -9.01
CA ASN A 312 0.34 -10.76 -10.20
C ASN A 312 0.59 -11.85 -11.24
N ILE A 313 0.14 -11.59 -12.47
CA ILE A 313 0.38 -12.45 -13.62
C ILE A 313 1.03 -11.61 -14.70
N ALA A 314 2.10 -12.13 -15.28
CA ALA A 314 2.76 -11.55 -16.44
C ALA A 314 2.86 -12.59 -17.55
N SER A 315 2.85 -12.11 -18.79
CA SER A 315 2.94 -12.97 -19.97
C SER A 315 3.82 -12.36 -21.04
N LYS A 316 4.54 -13.18 -21.79
CA LYS A 316 5.35 -12.75 -22.93
C LYS A 316 5.32 -13.79 -24.03
N ALA A 317 5.06 -13.32 -25.25
CA ALA A 317 5.11 -14.13 -26.45
C ALA A 317 6.55 -14.25 -26.96
N PHE A 318 6.91 -15.45 -27.40
CA PHE A 318 8.21 -15.78 -27.99
C PHE A 318 8.00 -16.54 -29.29
N VAL A 319 8.97 -16.40 -30.19
CA VAL A 319 9.07 -17.23 -31.39
C VAL A 319 10.29 -18.11 -31.24
N VAL A 320 10.09 -19.42 -31.30
CA VAL A 320 11.18 -20.41 -31.33
C VAL A 320 11.39 -20.81 -32.78
N THR A 321 12.55 -20.45 -33.33
CA THR A 321 12.93 -20.84 -34.69
C THR A 321 13.87 -22.04 -34.64
N VAL A 322 13.51 -23.09 -35.36
CA VAL A 322 14.31 -24.31 -35.54
C VAL A 322 14.74 -24.39 -37.00
N SER A 323 16.04 -24.24 -37.24
CA SER A 323 16.65 -24.43 -38.55
C SER A 323 16.82 -25.92 -38.88
N PRO A 324 16.90 -26.30 -40.17
CA PRO A 324 17.23 -27.66 -40.58
C PRO A 324 18.50 -28.22 -39.93
#